data_AF-D8FZM3-F1
#
_entry.id   AF-D8FZM3-F1
#
_cell.length_a   1.000
_cell.length_b   1.000
_cell.length_c   1.000
_cell.angle_alpha   90.00
_cell.angle_beta   90.00
_cell.angle_gamma   90.00
#
_symmetry.space_group_name_H-M   'P 1'
#
loop_
_entity.id
_entity.type
_entity.pdbx_description
1 polymer ?
#
loop_
_entity_poly.entity_id
_entity_poly.type
_entity_poly.pdbx_seq_one_letter_code
_entity_poly.pdbx_strand_id
1 'polypeptide(L)'
;MESENNIAIEHQNVPVAHQGLHSFLYSSDDEHTSVSPSIALDNEVAEVVSVEDWRSLTDRVKVAGVYAVLDCDRQSQYIGYSRDVRQSLEGHIAQNGTEICAFIRVQVFKFPKRQAMEALRDEWIAELDYIPPGNQAAQGNWASTVGEAARIVMSESDRNNYEEKKLKLRKAMADSTLIDELEKNDRQDSAMAERHQKLEAAVKNDDWSAVIDS
;
A
#
# COMPACT_ATOMS: atom_id res chain seq x y z
N MET A 1 55.54 -25.11 -16.98
CA MET A 1 54.95 -26.24 -16.24
C MET A 1 53.76 -25.65 -15.53
N GLU A 2 52.58 -25.89 -16.12
CA GLU A 2 51.33 -25.29 -15.70
C GLU A 2 50.92 -25.83 -14.32
N SER A 3 50.65 -24.91 -13.40
CA SER A 3 50.14 -25.17 -12.05
C SER A 3 48.62 -25.15 -12.10
N GLU A 4 48.01 -26.31 -12.35
CA GLU A 4 46.56 -26.50 -12.21
C GLU A 4 46.29 -27.67 -11.28
N ASN A 5 45.95 -27.36 -10.03
CA ASN A 5 44.70 -27.84 -9.43
C ASN A 5 44.59 -27.29 -8.00
N ASN A 6 43.89 -26.17 -7.90
CA ASN A 6 43.33 -25.64 -6.67
C ASN A 6 42.19 -26.57 -6.23
N ILE A 7 42.53 -27.68 -5.58
CA ILE A 7 41.54 -28.55 -4.93
C ILE A 7 41.17 -27.88 -3.61
N ALA A 8 39.91 -27.50 -3.48
CA ALA A 8 39.36 -26.90 -2.28
C ALA A 8 39.73 -27.74 -1.03
N ILE A 9 40.19 -27.06 0.01
CA ILE A 9 40.80 -27.61 1.24
C ILE A 9 39.80 -28.44 2.08
N GLU A 10 38.55 -28.60 1.64
CA GLU A 10 37.40 -28.99 2.46
C GLU A 10 37.23 -30.52 2.60
N HIS A 11 37.92 -31.32 1.78
CA HIS A 11 37.72 -32.78 1.73
C HIS A 11 38.90 -33.61 2.25
N GLN A 12 39.95 -32.98 2.81
CA GLN A 12 41.21 -33.68 3.05
C GLN A 12 41.23 -34.56 4.33
N ASN A 13 40.17 -34.59 5.15
CA ASN A 13 40.26 -35.26 6.46
C ASN A 13 38.98 -35.97 6.96
N VAL A 14 38.18 -36.55 6.05
CA VAL A 14 36.98 -37.34 6.43
C VAL A 14 37.31 -38.84 6.44
N PRO A 15 37.14 -39.54 7.59
CA PRO A 15 37.33 -40.99 7.68
C PRO A 15 36.44 -41.76 6.69
N VAL A 16 36.96 -42.86 6.12
CA VAL A 16 36.33 -43.64 5.03
C VAL A 16 34.88 -44.05 5.35
N ALA A 17 34.55 -44.32 6.62
CA ALA A 17 33.21 -44.70 7.05
C ALA A 17 32.16 -43.57 6.91
N HIS A 18 32.58 -42.30 6.83
CA HIS A 18 31.69 -41.13 6.77
C HIS A 18 31.73 -40.41 5.41
N GLN A 19 32.52 -40.89 4.46
CA GLN A 19 32.58 -40.31 3.10
C GLN A 19 31.24 -40.45 2.36
N GLY A 20 30.48 -41.54 2.60
CA GLY A 20 29.18 -41.75 1.94
C GLY A 20 28.11 -40.74 2.35
N LEU A 21 28.03 -40.42 3.64
CA LEU A 21 27.08 -39.43 4.18
C LEU A 21 27.49 -38.00 3.81
N HIS A 22 28.79 -37.72 3.76
CA HIS A 22 29.30 -36.41 3.35
C HIS A 22 29.11 -36.17 1.85
N SER A 23 29.36 -37.18 1.01
CA SER A 23 29.04 -37.15 -0.42
C SER A 23 27.53 -36.97 -0.63
N PHE A 24 26.67 -37.61 0.17
CA PHE A 24 25.23 -37.41 0.04
C PHE A 24 24.78 -35.98 0.38
N LEU A 25 25.39 -35.34 1.37
CA LEU A 25 25.02 -33.98 1.77
C LEU A 25 25.68 -32.88 0.91
N TYR A 26 26.79 -33.18 0.24
CA TYR A 26 27.60 -32.18 -0.46
C TYR A 26 27.97 -32.52 -1.92
N SER A 27 27.67 -33.71 -2.46
CA SER A 27 27.92 -34.04 -3.88
C SER A 27 26.78 -33.69 -4.83
N SER A 28 25.74 -32.98 -4.37
CA SER A 28 24.83 -32.29 -5.28
C SER A 28 25.37 -30.90 -5.58
N ASP A 29 26.49 -30.85 -6.32
CA ASP A 29 26.95 -29.63 -7.00
C ASP A 29 25.98 -29.21 -8.14
N ASP A 30 24.82 -29.86 -8.26
CA ASP A 30 23.87 -29.65 -9.37
C ASP A 30 22.38 -29.67 -8.95
N GLU A 31 22.01 -29.24 -7.74
CA GLU A 31 20.58 -28.98 -7.41
C GLU A 31 20.32 -27.65 -6.69
N HIS A 32 21.35 -26.80 -6.57
CA HIS A 32 21.19 -25.37 -6.29
C HIS A 32 21.62 -24.50 -7.47
N THR A 33 21.51 -25.02 -8.71
CA THR A 33 21.23 -24.13 -9.83
C THR A 33 19.81 -23.61 -9.61
N SER A 34 19.76 -22.55 -8.81
CA SER A 34 18.68 -21.60 -8.85
C SER A 34 18.73 -21.06 -10.27
N VAL A 35 18.02 -21.75 -11.18
CA VAL A 35 17.43 -21.09 -12.33
C VAL A 35 16.43 -20.12 -11.72
N SER A 36 16.94 -19.02 -11.18
CA SER A 36 16.23 -17.78 -11.20
C SER A 36 15.92 -17.58 -12.68
N PRO A 37 14.65 -17.65 -13.13
CA PRO A 37 14.31 -16.82 -14.25
C PRO A 37 14.67 -15.42 -13.77
N SER A 38 15.84 -14.94 -14.21
CA SER A 38 16.29 -13.57 -14.00
C SER A 38 15.37 -12.68 -14.82
N ILE A 39 14.12 -12.59 -14.42
CA ILE A 39 13.43 -11.34 -14.60
C ILE A 39 14.21 -10.42 -13.69
N ALA A 40 14.99 -9.51 -14.29
CA ALA A 40 15.55 -8.36 -13.60
C ALA A 40 14.36 -7.51 -13.14
N LEU A 41 13.68 -8.00 -12.13
CA LEU A 41 12.60 -7.37 -11.41
C LEU A 41 13.26 -6.51 -10.33
N ASP A 42 14.24 -5.70 -10.76
CA ASP A 42 14.64 -4.52 -10.00
C ASP A 42 13.41 -3.61 -9.95
N ASN A 43 13.42 -2.62 -9.06
CA ASN A 43 12.25 -1.75 -8.84
C ASN A 43 11.96 -0.83 -10.06
N GLU A 44 11.81 -1.39 -11.24
CA GLU A 44 11.38 -0.76 -12.48
C GLU A 44 9.89 -1.00 -12.68
N VAL A 45 9.25 0.02 -13.25
CA VAL A 45 7.87 -0.05 -13.72
C VAL A 45 7.89 -1.00 -14.91
N ALA A 46 7.26 -2.16 -14.81
CA ALA A 46 7.07 -3.01 -15.97
C ALA A 46 6.20 -2.26 -16.99
N GLU A 47 6.66 -2.25 -18.23
CA GLU A 47 5.87 -1.80 -19.39
C GLU A 47 4.54 -2.57 -19.44
N VAL A 48 3.50 -1.97 -20.03
CA VAL A 48 2.17 -2.59 -20.10
C VAL A 48 2.26 -3.87 -20.94
N VAL A 49 2.07 -5.02 -20.29
CA VAL A 49 2.12 -6.36 -20.91
C VAL A 49 0.74 -6.99 -20.93
N SER A 50 0.53 -7.97 -21.82
CA SER A 50 -0.70 -8.76 -21.78
C SER A 50 -0.73 -9.60 -20.50
N VAL A 51 -1.94 -9.88 -20.01
CA VAL A 51 -2.12 -10.72 -18.82
C VAL A 51 -1.59 -12.14 -19.05
N GLU A 52 -1.71 -12.69 -20.27
CA GLU A 52 -1.22 -14.03 -20.60
C GLU A 52 0.32 -14.11 -20.60
N ASP A 53 0.98 -13.09 -21.17
CA ASP A 53 2.44 -12.99 -21.16
C ASP A 53 2.95 -12.84 -19.73
N TRP A 54 2.30 -11.98 -18.94
CA TRP A 54 2.66 -11.79 -17.53
C TRP A 54 2.52 -13.07 -16.70
N ARG A 55 1.46 -13.86 -16.92
CA ARG A 55 1.26 -15.16 -16.25
C ARG A 55 2.35 -16.16 -16.61
N SER A 56 2.72 -16.21 -17.89
CA SER A 56 3.79 -17.09 -18.38
C SER A 56 5.14 -16.71 -17.78
N LEU A 57 5.41 -15.41 -17.68
CA LEU A 57 6.65 -14.88 -17.10
C LEU A 57 6.75 -15.15 -15.59
N THR A 58 5.64 -15.05 -14.87
CA THR A 58 5.60 -15.16 -13.40
C THR A 58 5.18 -16.55 -12.89
N ASP A 59 5.27 -17.59 -13.72
CA ASP A 59 4.66 -18.88 -13.41
C ASP A 59 5.12 -19.51 -12.07
N ARG A 60 6.36 -19.24 -11.66
CA ARG A 60 6.95 -19.80 -10.43
C ARG A 60 7.47 -18.76 -9.45
N VAL A 61 7.21 -17.48 -9.73
CA VAL A 61 7.75 -16.36 -8.96
C VAL A 61 6.63 -15.61 -8.29
N LYS A 62 6.68 -15.50 -6.96
CA LYS A 62 5.79 -14.61 -6.22
C LYS A 62 6.26 -13.18 -6.39
N VAL A 63 5.42 -12.38 -7.02
CA VAL A 63 5.69 -10.96 -7.27
C VAL A 63 4.85 -10.13 -6.32
N ALA A 64 5.52 -9.33 -5.49
CA ALA A 64 4.89 -8.33 -4.64
C ALA A 64 5.04 -6.95 -5.30
N GLY A 65 3.96 -6.18 -5.37
CA GLY A 65 4.00 -4.91 -6.07
C GLY A 65 2.68 -4.17 -6.15
N VAL A 66 2.76 -3.01 -6.77
CA VAL A 66 1.60 -2.22 -7.20
C VAL A 66 1.31 -2.58 -8.64
N TYR A 67 0.04 -2.75 -8.99
CA TYR A 67 -0.36 -3.15 -10.32
C TYR A 67 -1.61 -2.40 -10.76
N ALA A 68 -1.65 -2.08 -12.06
CA ALA A 68 -2.81 -1.54 -12.74
C ALA A 68 -3.34 -2.60 -13.71
N VAL A 69 -4.64 -2.87 -13.65
CA VAL A 69 -5.35 -3.72 -14.59
C VAL A 69 -6.01 -2.82 -15.63
N LEU A 70 -5.83 -3.17 -16.90
CA LEU A 70 -6.36 -2.41 -18.02
C LEU A 70 -7.23 -3.30 -18.91
N ASP A 71 -8.23 -2.70 -19.53
CA ASP A 71 -9.10 -3.35 -20.52
C ASP A 71 -8.45 -3.44 -21.91
N CYS A 72 -9.19 -3.98 -22.87
CA CYS A 72 -8.78 -4.07 -24.27
C CYS A 72 -8.42 -2.72 -24.91
N ASP A 73 -8.99 -1.61 -24.44
CA ASP A 73 -8.73 -0.24 -24.89
C ASP A 73 -7.56 0.42 -24.16
N ARG A 74 -6.82 -0.35 -23.33
CA ARG A 74 -5.71 0.09 -22.49
C ARG A 74 -6.11 1.21 -21.52
N GLN A 75 -7.37 1.24 -21.11
CA GLN A 75 -7.86 2.11 -20.05
C GLN A 75 -7.68 1.43 -18.70
N SER A 76 -7.20 2.17 -17.71
CA SER A 76 -7.02 1.63 -16.36
C SER A 76 -8.39 1.41 -15.72
N GLN A 77 -8.68 0.14 -15.40
CA GLN A 77 -9.93 -0.30 -14.79
C GLN A 77 -9.80 -0.43 -13.27
N TYR A 78 -8.60 -0.78 -12.80
CA TYR A 78 -8.29 -0.91 -11.39
C TYR A 78 -6.81 -0.72 -11.11
N ILE A 79 -6.46 -0.05 -10.02
CA ILE A 79 -5.09 0.08 -9.51
C ILE A 79 -5.06 -0.38 -8.06
N GLY A 80 -4.22 -1.37 -7.76
CA GLY A 80 -4.11 -1.95 -6.43
C GLY A 80 -2.69 -2.35 -6.10
N TYR A 81 -2.51 -2.92 -4.91
CA TYR A 81 -1.23 -3.49 -4.49
C TYR A 81 -1.45 -4.85 -3.84
N SER A 82 -0.47 -5.74 -4.00
CA SER A 82 -0.52 -7.08 -3.42
C SER A 82 0.86 -7.60 -3.10
N ARG A 83 0.92 -8.52 -2.13
CA ARG A 83 2.12 -9.34 -1.87
C ARG A 83 2.24 -10.51 -2.84
N ASP A 84 1.15 -10.85 -3.53
CA ASP A 84 1.07 -11.86 -4.57
C ASP A 84 0.16 -11.32 -5.70
N VAL A 85 0.76 -10.57 -6.62
CA VAL A 85 0.04 -9.89 -7.71
C VAL A 85 -0.67 -10.90 -8.61
N ARG A 86 -0.07 -12.07 -8.86
CA ARG A 86 -0.69 -13.11 -9.69
C ARG A 86 -1.96 -13.63 -9.05
N GLN A 87 -1.92 -13.96 -7.77
CA GLN A 87 -3.11 -14.45 -7.06
C GLN A 87 -4.25 -13.43 -7.10
N SER A 88 -3.94 -12.15 -6.90
CA SER A 88 -4.94 -11.08 -6.95
C SER A 88 -5.50 -10.90 -8.37
N LEU A 89 -4.63 -10.95 -9.40
CA LEU A 89 -5.04 -10.85 -10.80
C LEU A 89 -5.97 -11.99 -11.22
N GLU A 90 -5.67 -13.23 -10.81
CA GLU A 90 -6.55 -14.39 -11.10
C GLU A 90 -7.93 -14.23 -10.44
N GLY A 91 -7.98 -13.68 -9.24
CA GLY A 91 -9.23 -13.32 -8.59
C GLY A 91 -10.03 -12.26 -9.36
N HIS A 92 -9.35 -11.28 -9.94
CA HIS A 92 -9.99 -10.22 -10.74
C HIS A 92 -10.53 -10.75 -12.06
N ILE A 93 -9.75 -11.58 -12.76
CA ILE A 93 -10.19 -12.23 -14.00
C ILE A 93 -11.41 -13.11 -13.75
N ALA A 94 -11.44 -13.85 -12.65
CA ALA A 94 -12.57 -14.71 -12.30
C ALA A 94 -13.86 -13.90 -12.00
N GLN A 95 -13.73 -12.68 -11.48
CA GLN A 95 -14.86 -11.83 -11.12
C GLN A 95 -15.36 -10.95 -12.27
N ASN A 96 -14.43 -10.38 -13.04
CA ASN A 96 -14.70 -9.31 -14.01
C ASN A 96 -14.50 -9.75 -15.46
N GLY A 97 -13.97 -10.95 -15.69
CA GLY A 97 -13.71 -11.48 -17.03
C GLY A 97 -12.37 -11.02 -17.62
N THR A 98 -11.98 -11.66 -18.73
CA THR A 98 -10.71 -11.42 -19.43
C THR A 98 -10.73 -10.15 -20.29
N GLU A 99 -11.91 -9.66 -20.65
CA GLU A 99 -12.07 -8.41 -21.43
C GLU A 99 -11.70 -7.17 -20.62
N ILE A 100 -12.06 -7.16 -19.32
CA ILE A 100 -11.73 -6.06 -18.41
C ILE A 100 -10.32 -6.20 -17.83
N CYS A 101 -9.79 -7.42 -17.82
CA CYS A 101 -8.44 -7.76 -17.36
C CYS A 101 -7.55 -8.21 -18.53
N ALA A 102 -7.42 -7.38 -19.56
CA ALA A 102 -6.69 -7.73 -20.77
C ALA A 102 -5.17 -7.46 -20.64
N PHE A 103 -4.82 -6.32 -20.05
CA PHE A 103 -3.42 -5.92 -19.85
C PHE A 103 -3.14 -5.60 -18.39
N ILE A 104 -1.85 -5.64 -18.06
CA ILE A 104 -1.36 -5.32 -16.73
C ILE A 104 -0.08 -4.49 -16.79
N ARG A 105 0.00 -3.49 -15.92
CA ARG A 105 1.21 -2.74 -15.60
C ARG A 105 1.59 -3.09 -14.16
N VAL A 106 2.84 -3.48 -13.90
CA VAL A 106 3.26 -3.87 -12.55
C VAL A 106 4.55 -3.16 -12.15
N GLN A 107 4.53 -2.49 -11.01
CA GLN A 107 5.74 -2.06 -10.31
C GLN A 107 6.07 -3.10 -9.24
N VAL A 108 7.24 -3.71 -9.35
CA VAL A 108 7.66 -4.74 -8.40
C VAL A 108 8.50 -4.14 -7.29
N PHE A 109 8.36 -4.72 -6.09
CA PHE A 109 9.13 -4.37 -4.91
C PHE A 109 9.90 -5.56 -4.39
N LYS A 110 11.23 -5.45 -4.37
CA LYS A 110 12.10 -6.44 -3.72
C LYS A 110 11.82 -6.58 -2.22
N PHE A 111 11.50 -5.46 -1.57
CA PHE A 111 11.14 -5.39 -0.15
C PHE A 111 9.80 -4.65 0.02
N PRO A 112 8.66 -5.36 -0.07
CA PRO A 112 7.34 -4.75 -0.11
C PRO A 112 6.95 -4.15 1.25
N LYS A 113 7.08 -2.84 1.39
CA LYS A 113 6.54 -2.07 2.53
C LYS A 113 5.14 -1.59 2.18
N ARG A 114 4.14 -1.90 3.03
CA ARG A 114 2.73 -1.53 2.79
C ARG A 114 2.57 -0.05 2.47
N GLN A 115 3.17 0.83 3.29
CA GLN A 115 3.07 2.28 3.10
C GLN A 115 3.65 2.75 1.76
N ALA A 116 4.74 2.14 1.29
CA ALA A 116 5.35 2.50 0.01
C ALA A 116 4.47 2.05 -1.17
N MET A 117 3.89 0.86 -1.09
CA MET A 117 2.97 0.35 -2.11
C MET A 117 1.64 1.15 -2.13
N GLU A 118 1.13 1.54 -0.96
CA GLU A 118 -0.05 2.42 -0.85
C GLU A 118 0.21 3.79 -1.47
N ALA A 119 1.35 4.41 -1.15
CA ALA A 119 1.72 5.70 -1.72
C ALA A 119 1.84 5.67 -3.24
N LEU A 120 2.47 4.63 -3.80
CA LEU A 120 2.61 4.48 -5.25
C LEU A 120 1.27 4.19 -5.93
N ARG A 121 0.39 3.40 -5.31
CA ARG A 121 -0.99 3.21 -5.81
C ARG A 121 -1.70 4.57 -5.90
N ASP A 122 -1.63 5.36 -4.83
CA ASP A 122 -2.29 6.67 -4.77
C ASP A 122 -1.70 7.64 -5.80
N GLU A 123 -0.38 7.58 -6.04
CA GLU A 123 0.30 8.33 -7.10
C GLU A 123 -0.20 7.93 -8.49
N TRP A 124 -0.31 6.62 -8.79
CA TRP A 124 -0.84 6.16 -10.08
C TRP A 124 -2.31 6.54 -10.30
N ILE A 125 -3.11 6.55 -9.24
CA ILE A 125 -4.50 7.02 -9.33
C ILE A 125 -4.53 8.53 -9.57
N ALA A 126 -3.64 9.30 -8.95
CA ALA A 126 -3.56 10.75 -9.13
C ALA A 126 -2.96 11.17 -10.49
N GLU A 127 -2.14 10.31 -11.10
CA GLU A 127 -1.61 10.49 -12.47
C GLU A 127 -2.73 10.41 -13.52
N LEU A 128 -3.82 9.70 -13.21
CA LEU A 128 -4.99 9.64 -14.08
C LEU A 128 -5.89 10.86 -13.85
N ASP A 129 -6.36 11.49 -14.93
CA ASP A 129 -7.40 12.53 -14.88
C ASP A 129 -8.78 11.99 -14.42
N TYR A 130 -8.88 10.69 -14.13
CA TYR A 130 -10.11 10.02 -13.72
C TYR A 130 -9.82 8.91 -12.69
N ILE A 131 -10.84 8.55 -11.91
CA ILE A 131 -10.75 7.43 -10.95
C ILE A 131 -11.19 6.15 -11.64
N PRO A 132 -10.33 5.11 -11.74
CA PRO A 132 -10.69 3.84 -12.35
C PRO A 132 -11.98 3.24 -11.74
N PRO A 133 -12.87 2.63 -12.54
CA PRO A 133 -14.14 2.09 -12.05
C PRO A 133 -14.00 1.16 -10.84
N GLY A 134 -12.97 0.31 -10.80
CA GLY A 134 -12.71 -0.61 -9.70
C GLY A 134 -12.16 0.05 -8.43
N ASN A 135 -11.71 1.31 -8.50
CA ASN A 135 -11.25 2.09 -7.34
C ASN A 135 -12.32 3.03 -6.78
N GLN A 136 -13.51 3.07 -7.38
CA GLN A 136 -14.61 3.86 -6.87
C GLN A 136 -15.24 3.18 -5.65
N ALA A 137 -15.64 3.97 -4.66
CA ALA A 137 -16.14 3.50 -3.36
C ALA A 137 -17.37 2.56 -3.45
N ALA A 138 -18.04 2.47 -4.59
CA ALA A 138 -19.27 1.72 -4.80
C ALA A 138 -19.07 0.29 -5.35
N GLN A 139 -17.86 -0.10 -5.78
CA GLN A 139 -17.66 -1.38 -6.47
C GLN A 139 -16.79 -2.34 -5.66
N GLY A 140 -17.44 -3.18 -4.86
CA GLY A 140 -16.81 -4.22 -4.03
C GLY A 140 -16.18 -5.41 -4.79
N ASN A 141 -15.91 -5.28 -6.09
CA ASN A 141 -15.63 -6.41 -6.99
C ASN A 141 -14.14 -6.55 -7.38
N TRP A 142 -13.27 -5.69 -6.86
CA TRP A 142 -11.87 -5.58 -7.33
C TRP A 142 -10.83 -5.78 -6.22
N ALA A 143 -11.16 -6.53 -5.16
CA ALA A 143 -10.38 -6.70 -3.93
C ALA A 143 -10.42 -5.50 -2.98
N SER A 144 -11.29 -5.63 -1.99
CA SER A 144 -11.14 -4.90 -0.74
C SER A 144 -10.16 -5.67 0.13
N THR A 145 -8.96 -5.13 0.38
CA THR A 145 -8.13 -5.64 1.49
C THR A 145 -8.93 -5.48 2.80
N VAL A 146 -8.74 -6.34 3.80
CA VAL A 146 -9.49 -6.20 5.09
C VAL A 146 -9.36 -4.78 5.67
N GLY A 147 -8.22 -4.11 5.47
CA GLY A 147 -8.01 -2.72 5.89
C GLY A 147 -8.75 -1.69 5.02
N GLU A 148 -8.93 -1.94 3.73
CA GLU A 148 -9.68 -1.08 2.82
C GLU A 148 -11.19 -1.28 3.00
N ALA A 149 -11.63 -2.52 3.20
CA ALA A 149 -13.00 -2.85 3.61
C ALA A 149 -13.34 -2.17 4.93
N ALA A 150 -12.43 -2.20 5.93
CA ALA A 150 -12.63 -1.52 7.19
C ALA A 150 -12.67 0.02 7.05
N ARG A 151 -11.88 0.62 6.15
CA ARG A 151 -11.90 2.07 5.89
C ARG A 151 -13.15 2.52 5.12
N ILE A 152 -13.65 1.70 4.21
CA ILE A 152 -14.88 1.95 3.43
C ILE A 152 -16.13 1.73 4.29
N VAL A 153 -16.10 0.74 5.19
CA VAL A 153 -17.20 0.42 6.12
C VAL A 153 -17.27 1.39 7.31
N MET A 154 -16.24 2.19 7.58
CA MET A 154 -16.34 3.26 8.58
C MET A 154 -17.32 4.35 8.10
N SER A 155 -18.59 4.18 8.51
CA SER A 155 -19.60 5.21 8.49
C SER A 155 -19.11 6.44 9.29
N GLU A 156 -19.59 7.64 8.97
CA GLU A 156 -19.27 8.87 9.72
C GLU A 156 -19.50 8.68 11.23
N SER A 157 -20.51 7.88 11.58
CA SER A 157 -20.82 7.45 12.95
C SER A 157 -19.65 6.70 13.62
N ASP A 158 -18.96 5.82 12.91
CA ASP A 158 -17.86 5.02 13.48
C ASP A 158 -16.56 5.81 13.62
N ARG A 159 -16.30 6.76 12.71
CA ARG A 159 -15.21 7.74 12.87
C ARG A 159 -15.42 8.60 14.11
N ASN A 160 -16.64 9.12 14.29
CA ASN A 160 -16.96 9.96 15.44
C ASN A 160 -16.80 9.17 16.76
N ASN A 161 -17.23 7.91 16.78
CA ASN A 161 -17.02 7.03 17.94
C ASN A 161 -15.54 6.74 18.23
N TYR A 162 -14.70 6.64 17.20
CA TYR A 162 -13.27 6.43 17.38
C TYR A 162 -12.58 7.70 17.92
N GLU A 163 -12.94 8.86 17.37
CA GLU A 163 -12.47 10.17 17.83
C GLU A 163 -12.90 10.45 19.27
N GLU A 164 -14.16 10.16 19.63
CA GLU A 164 -14.64 10.25 21.00
C GLU A 164 -13.88 9.32 21.95
N LYS A 165 -13.64 8.06 21.55
CA LYS A 165 -12.90 7.10 22.38
C LYS A 165 -11.44 7.55 22.57
N LYS A 166 -10.81 8.07 21.51
CA LYS A 166 -9.47 8.64 21.56
C LYS A 166 -9.42 9.87 22.47
N LEU A 167 -10.41 10.75 22.38
CA LEU A 167 -10.52 11.93 23.23
C LEU A 167 -10.75 11.55 24.71
N LYS A 168 -11.64 10.59 24.97
CA LYS A 168 -11.91 10.05 26.32
C LYS A 168 -10.67 9.40 26.92
N LEU A 169 -9.92 8.63 26.12
CA LEU A 169 -8.67 8.00 26.56
C LEU A 169 -7.62 9.07 26.91
N ARG A 170 -7.46 10.07 26.05
CA ARG A 170 -6.51 11.16 26.27
C ARG A 170 -6.86 12.01 27.50
N LYS A 171 -8.16 12.23 27.73
CA LYS A 171 -8.70 12.88 28.93
C LYS A 171 -8.44 12.04 30.20
N ALA A 172 -8.62 10.72 30.13
CA ALA A 172 -8.38 9.81 31.26
C ALA A 172 -6.89 9.71 31.63
N MET A 173 -6.00 9.91 30.67
CA MET A 173 -4.55 9.93 30.88
C MET A 173 -4.01 11.28 31.39
N ALA A 174 -4.88 12.28 31.60
CA ALA A 174 -4.51 13.64 32.05
C ALA A 174 -3.35 14.24 31.25
N ASP A 175 -3.34 14.03 29.93
CA ASP A 175 -2.33 14.60 29.04
C ASP A 175 -2.41 16.13 29.10
N SER A 176 -1.37 16.77 29.63
CA SER A 176 -1.34 18.22 29.89
C SER A 176 -1.47 19.04 28.61
N THR A 177 -1.11 18.47 27.46
CA THR A 177 -1.25 19.13 26.15
C THR A 177 -2.70 19.27 25.70
N LEU A 178 -3.60 18.36 26.13
CA LEU A 178 -5.03 18.41 25.80
C LEU A 178 -5.75 19.51 26.60
N ILE A 179 -5.27 19.82 27.82
CA ILE A 179 -5.83 20.90 28.63
C ILE A 179 -5.49 22.25 27.98
N ASP A 180 -4.25 22.46 27.56
CA ASP A 180 -3.84 23.68 26.84
C ASP A 180 -4.59 23.87 25.51
N GLU A 181 -4.87 22.78 24.77
CA GLU A 181 -5.64 22.83 23.53
C GLU A 181 -7.12 23.15 23.79
N LEU A 182 -7.74 22.55 24.82
CA LEU A 182 -9.12 22.86 25.20
C LEU A 182 -9.28 24.31 25.71
N GLU A 183 -8.36 24.79 26.55
CA GLU A 183 -8.39 26.18 27.02
C GLU A 183 -8.21 27.18 25.88
N LYS A 184 -7.42 26.86 24.86
CA LYS A 184 -7.31 27.69 23.65
C LYS A 184 -8.59 27.69 22.83
N ASN A 185 -9.24 26.54 22.69
CA ASN A 185 -10.52 26.42 21.97
C ASN A 185 -11.63 27.19 22.70
N ASP A 186 -11.76 27.04 24.02
CA ASP A 186 -12.74 27.78 24.83
C ASP A 186 -12.50 29.30 24.75
N ARG A 187 -11.24 29.75 24.74
CA ARG A 187 -10.90 31.16 24.54
C ARG A 187 -11.27 31.66 23.14
N GLN A 188 -11.09 30.84 22.10
CA GLN A 188 -11.52 31.19 20.74
C GLN A 188 -13.05 31.26 20.62
N ASP A 189 -13.77 30.32 21.22
CA ASP A 189 -15.23 30.29 21.21
C ASP A 189 -15.82 31.48 21.99
N SER A 190 -15.23 31.84 23.14
CA SER A 190 -15.63 33.04 23.89
C SER A 190 -15.37 34.32 23.10
N ALA A 191 -14.21 34.45 22.45
CA ALA A 191 -13.89 35.62 21.62
C ALA A 191 -14.82 35.73 20.39
N MET A 192 -15.18 34.59 19.81
CA MET A 192 -16.15 34.51 18.70
C MET A 192 -17.55 34.95 19.15
N ALA A 193 -17.99 34.51 20.33
CA ALA A 193 -19.28 34.88 20.90
C ALA A 193 -19.34 36.38 21.26
N GLU A 194 -18.27 36.93 21.82
CA GLU A 194 -18.17 38.38 22.10
C GLU A 194 -18.20 39.21 20.82
N ARG A 195 -17.53 38.75 19.76
CA ARG A 195 -17.60 39.39 18.44
C ARG A 195 -19.02 39.37 17.89
N HIS A 196 -19.72 38.25 18.00
CA HIS A 196 -21.11 38.14 17.56
C HIS A 196 -22.03 39.08 18.34
N GLN A 197 -21.86 39.18 19.66
CA GLN A 197 -22.61 40.11 20.50
C GLN A 197 -22.34 41.58 20.16
N LYS A 198 -21.08 41.95 19.89
CA LYS A 198 -20.70 43.30 19.41
C LYS A 198 -21.36 43.63 18.07
N LEU A 199 -21.40 42.67 17.14
CA LEU A 199 -22.07 42.83 15.85
C LEU A 199 -23.58 43.00 16.01
N GLU A 200 -24.24 42.21 16.86
CA GLU A 200 -25.67 42.33 17.13
C GLU A 200 -26.03 43.67 17.81
N ALA A 201 -25.18 44.15 18.72
CA ALA A 201 -25.36 45.46 19.36
C ALA A 201 -25.18 46.62 18.38
N ALA A 202 -24.17 46.55 17.50
CA ALA A 202 -23.95 47.54 16.45
C ALA A 202 -25.12 47.63 15.48
N VAL A 203 -25.70 46.48 15.08
CA VAL A 203 -26.89 46.43 14.21
C VAL A 203 -28.12 47.02 14.88
N LYS A 204 -28.32 46.80 16.19
CA LYS A 204 -29.50 47.31 16.91
C LYS A 204 -29.42 48.79 17.26
N ASN A 205 -28.21 49.31 17.50
CA ASN A 205 -28.00 50.67 17.98
C ASN A 205 -27.40 51.61 16.91
N ASP A 206 -27.20 51.10 15.68
CA ASP A 206 -26.58 51.79 14.54
C ASP A 206 -25.20 52.41 14.85
N ASP A 207 -24.51 51.85 15.85
CA ASP A 207 -23.20 52.30 16.31
C ASP A 207 -22.14 51.23 16.00
N TRP A 208 -21.45 51.43 14.89
CA TRP A 208 -20.44 50.50 14.36
C TRP A 208 -19.03 50.77 14.89
N SER A 209 -18.86 51.82 15.70
CA SER A 209 -17.55 52.29 16.18
C SER A 209 -16.77 51.21 16.96
N ALA A 210 -17.48 50.36 17.72
CA ALA A 210 -16.87 49.30 18.53
C ALA A 210 -16.45 48.04 17.74
N VAL A 211 -16.83 47.92 16.46
CA VAL A 211 -16.49 46.78 15.58
C VAL A 211 -15.26 47.07 14.72
N ILE A 212 -14.99 48.35 14.42
CA ILE A 212 -13.90 48.79 13.55
C ILE A 212 -12.53 48.79 14.25
N ASP A 213 -12.52 48.86 15.60
CA ASP A 213 -11.31 48.97 16.43
C ASP A 213 -10.88 47.61 17.10
N SER A 214 -11.43 46.47 16.67
CA SER A 214 -11.09 45.12 17.19
C SER A 214 -10.37 44.24 16.17
#